data_AF-A0A7K2P4Y5-F1
#
_entry.id   AF-A0A7K2P4Y5-F1
#
_cell.length_a   1.000
_cell.length_b   1.000
_cell.length_c   1.000
_cell.angle_alpha   90.00
_cell.angle_beta   90.00
_cell.angle_gamma   90.00
#
_symmetry.space_group_name_H-M   'P 1'
#
loop_
_entity.id
_entity.type
_entity.pdbx_description
1 polymer ?
#
loop_
_entity_poly.entity_id
_entity_poly.type
_entity_poly.pdbx_seq_one_letter_code
_entity_poly.pdbx_strand_id
1 'polypeptide(L)'
;GVTIAAIARGYLLTPMLLAPLLAAMYWLAVLCDRRTVRLYALVVTVALLTVNLFSDGMRDLSPVLTVIGPVFWMALPLVGGSLARLRGDYLEAVKSRAEHAERTREEEARLRVTEERMRIARELHDVVAHHLALANAQAGTAAHLSHSNPEQSRKILDDLTGTTSSALRELKATLGLLRQDDRPKGAGLEPAPGLARLPELIDSYRSAGLEVVIHQEGVRRPLTPGVDLTAYRLVQEALTNVAKHAPERAAHVSFTYADSRLLITVSNDGPATATTVNGTSGGFGLRGMRERAQSIGGDLRAGPRPEGGFEVATALPLQPSAIVEGESP
;
A
#
# COMPACT_ATOMS: atom_id res chain seq x y z
N GLY A 1 0.84 -21.20 60.43
CA GLY A 1 0.97 -20.61 61.77
C GLY A 1 -0.36 -20.64 62.50
N VAL A 2 -1.27 -19.71 62.17
CA VAL A 2 -2.58 -19.55 62.83
C VAL A 2 -3.44 -20.81 62.80
N THR A 3 -3.48 -21.52 61.68
CA THR A 3 -4.24 -22.78 61.51
C THR A 3 -3.75 -23.90 62.42
N ILE A 4 -2.43 -24.10 62.50
CA ILE A 4 -1.80 -25.11 63.37
C ILE A 4 -2.09 -24.80 64.85
N ALA A 5 -2.03 -23.53 65.25
CA ALA A 5 -2.33 -23.08 66.60
C ALA A 5 -3.81 -23.24 66.99
N ALA A 6 -4.74 -23.08 66.04
CA ALA A 6 -6.17 -23.30 66.25
C ALA A 6 -6.50 -24.78 66.46
N ILE A 7 -5.88 -25.67 65.67
CA ILE A 7 -6.07 -27.14 65.81
C ILE A 7 -5.49 -27.61 67.15
N ALA A 8 -4.34 -27.09 67.59
CA ALA A 8 -3.74 -27.42 68.88
C ALA A 8 -4.62 -27.03 70.09
N ARG A 9 -5.56 -26.10 69.93
CA ARG A 9 -6.56 -25.72 70.96
C ARG A 9 -7.86 -26.52 70.89
N GLY A 10 -7.95 -27.55 70.04
CA GLY A 10 -9.12 -28.43 69.96
C GLY A 10 -10.29 -27.88 69.12
N TYR A 11 -10.08 -26.85 68.31
CA TYR A 11 -11.10 -26.40 67.37
C TYR A 11 -11.29 -27.41 66.23
N LEU A 12 -12.55 -27.70 65.90
CA LEU A 12 -12.94 -28.54 64.75
C LEU A 12 -12.34 -28.00 63.45
N LEU A 13 -11.85 -28.90 62.60
CA LEU A 13 -11.40 -28.61 61.23
C LEU A 13 -12.57 -28.13 60.38
N THR A 14 -12.88 -26.84 60.48
CA THR A 14 -13.84 -26.19 59.59
C THR A 14 -13.15 -25.80 58.27
N PRO A 15 -13.83 -25.92 57.12
CA PRO A 15 -13.29 -25.51 55.82
C PRO A 15 -12.76 -24.06 55.80
N MET A 16 -13.36 -23.19 56.62
CA MET A 16 -13.00 -21.78 56.77
C MET A 16 -11.61 -21.58 57.41
N LEU A 17 -11.24 -22.43 58.38
CA LEU A 17 -9.90 -22.43 58.98
C LEU A 17 -8.83 -22.95 58.02
N LEU A 18 -9.17 -23.90 57.15
CA LEU A 18 -8.22 -24.47 56.18
C LEU A 18 -7.97 -23.58 54.95
N ALA A 19 -8.92 -22.71 54.58
CA ALA A 19 -8.86 -21.93 53.34
C ALA A 19 -7.55 -21.13 53.12
N PRO A 20 -6.96 -20.43 54.11
CA PRO A 20 -5.70 -19.71 53.92
C PRO A 20 -4.52 -20.64 53.66
N LEU A 21 -4.51 -21.81 54.30
CA LEU A 21 -3.48 -22.84 54.10
C LEU A 21 -3.59 -23.46 52.71
N LEU A 22 -4.82 -23.74 52.26
CA LEU A 22 -5.10 -24.26 50.93
C LEU A 22 -4.71 -23.25 49.84
N ALA A 23 -5.03 -21.96 50.03
CA ALA A 23 -4.63 -20.90 49.11
C ALA A 23 -3.11 -20.73 49.06
N ALA A 24 -2.42 -20.76 50.21
CA ALA A 24 -0.96 -20.70 50.27
C ALA A 24 -0.30 -21.90 49.58
N MET A 25 -0.83 -23.12 49.79
CA MET A 25 -0.35 -24.33 49.10
C MET A 25 -0.60 -24.28 47.60
N TYR A 26 -1.75 -23.77 47.16
CA TYR A 26 -2.06 -23.57 45.74
C TYR A 26 -1.07 -22.59 45.10
N TRP A 27 -0.84 -21.43 45.71
CA TRP A 27 0.12 -20.45 45.19
C TRP A 27 1.56 -20.97 45.21
N LEU A 28 1.98 -21.68 46.25
CA LEU A 28 3.28 -22.37 46.28
C LEU A 28 3.37 -23.40 45.14
N ALA A 29 2.29 -24.15 44.91
CA ALA A 29 2.14 -25.11 43.83
C ALA A 29 2.03 -24.47 42.45
N VAL A 30 1.79 -23.15 42.32
CA VAL A 30 1.81 -22.37 41.06
C VAL A 30 3.15 -21.64 40.82
N LEU A 31 3.85 -21.22 41.87
CA LEU A 31 5.05 -20.37 41.73
C LEU A 31 6.41 -21.08 41.95
N CYS A 32 6.54 -22.08 42.83
CA CYS A 32 7.83 -22.70 43.20
C CYS A 32 8.14 -24.08 42.56
N ASP A 33 9.41 -24.48 42.47
CA ASP A 33 9.78 -25.78 41.88
C ASP A 33 9.11 -27.01 42.53
N ARG A 34 8.95 -28.08 41.72
CA ARG A 34 8.36 -29.37 42.15
C ARG A 34 9.04 -30.00 43.38
N ARG A 35 10.31 -29.67 43.65
CA ARG A 35 11.04 -30.14 44.84
C ARG A 35 10.58 -29.38 46.08
N THR A 36 10.53 -28.05 45.99
CA THR A 36 10.05 -27.17 47.06
C THR A 36 8.60 -27.48 47.42
N VAL A 37 7.73 -27.61 46.42
CA VAL A 37 6.31 -27.94 46.64
C VAL A 37 6.14 -29.28 47.36
N ARG A 38 6.87 -30.33 46.95
CA ARG A 38 6.82 -31.64 47.61
C ARG A 38 7.33 -31.61 49.05
N LEU A 39 8.44 -30.90 49.29
CA LEU A 39 9.03 -30.79 50.62
C LEU A 39 8.10 -30.05 51.59
N TYR A 40 7.55 -28.91 51.18
CA TYR A 40 6.60 -28.17 52.02
C TYR A 40 5.27 -28.90 52.20
N ALA A 41 4.73 -29.54 51.16
CA ALA A 41 3.54 -30.37 51.29
C ALA A 41 3.74 -31.52 52.29
N LEU A 42 4.88 -32.20 52.24
CA LEU A 42 5.22 -33.27 53.18
C LEU A 42 5.31 -32.72 54.62
N VAL A 43 6.05 -31.63 54.83
CA VAL A 43 6.20 -31.00 56.16
C VAL A 43 4.85 -30.58 56.74
N VAL A 44 4.00 -29.93 55.94
CA VAL A 44 2.67 -29.48 56.39
C VAL A 44 1.74 -30.67 56.67
N THR A 45 1.78 -31.72 55.84
CA THR A 45 0.99 -32.95 56.05
C THR A 45 1.39 -33.66 57.33
N VAL A 46 2.70 -33.85 57.56
CA VAL A 46 3.22 -34.48 58.77
C VAL A 46 2.87 -33.63 60.00
N ALA A 47 3.04 -32.31 59.94
CA ALA A 47 2.67 -31.43 61.04
C ALA A 47 1.19 -31.50 61.39
N LEU A 48 0.29 -31.55 60.38
CA LEU A 48 -1.15 -31.70 60.63
C LEU A 48 -1.50 -33.07 61.23
N LEU A 49 -0.88 -34.16 60.75
CA LEU A 49 -1.09 -35.50 61.29
C LEU A 49 -0.63 -35.60 62.75
N THR A 50 0.54 -35.04 63.07
CA THR A 50 1.05 -35.00 64.44
C THR A 50 0.09 -34.24 65.36
N VAL A 51 -0.36 -33.04 64.98
CA VAL A 51 -1.30 -32.27 65.81
C VAL A 51 -2.64 -33.00 65.99
N ASN A 52 -3.13 -33.71 64.96
CA ASN A 52 -4.36 -34.51 65.07
C ASN A 52 -4.20 -35.68 66.05
N LEU A 53 -3.07 -36.38 66.04
CA LEU A 53 -2.80 -37.52 66.95
C LEU A 53 -2.74 -37.10 68.42
N PHE A 54 -2.28 -35.88 68.71
CA PHE A 54 -2.10 -35.38 70.07
C PHE A 54 -3.29 -34.58 70.62
N SER A 55 -4.28 -34.20 69.81
CA SER A 55 -5.44 -33.44 70.29
C SER A 55 -6.53 -34.35 70.86
N ASP A 56 -6.96 -34.11 72.10
CA ASP A 56 -7.97 -34.95 72.78
C ASP A 56 -9.36 -34.91 72.12
N GLY A 57 -9.71 -33.81 71.43
CA GLY A 57 -11.05 -33.58 70.88
C GLY A 57 -11.44 -34.40 69.64
N MET A 58 -10.52 -35.19 69.08
CA MET A 58 -10.78 -36.03 67.88
C MET A 58 -10.61 -37.53 68.14
N ARG A 59 -10.39 -37.95 69.39
CA ARG A 59 -10.23 -39.38 69.74
C ARG A 59 -11.48 -40.22 69.47
N ASP A 60 -12.66 -39.61 69.46
CA ASP A 60 -13.94 -40.30 69.23
C ASP A 60 -14.33 -40.42 67.73
N LEU A 61 -13.60 -39.77 66.81
CA LEU A 61 -13.82 -39.95 65.38
C LEU A 61 -13.14 -41.22 64.84
N SER A 62 -13.73 -41.82 63.80
CA SER A 62 -13.11 -42.95 63.10
C SER A 62 -11.69 -42.58 62.62
N PRO A 63 -10.67 -43.43 62.86
CA PRO A 63 -9.28 -43.16 62.45
C PRO A 63 -9.14 -42.92 60.94
N VAL A 64 -10.10 -43.43 60.15
CA VAL A 64 -10.23 -43.16 58.72
C VAL A 64 -10.45 -41.67 58.44
N LEU A 65 -11.34 -40.99 59.18
CA LEU A 65 -11.61 -39.57 58.97
C LEU A 65 -10.43 -38.69 59.37
N THR A 66 -9.75 -39.06 60.47
CA THR A 66 -8.62 -38.32 61.04
C THR A 66 -7.38 -38.33 60.14
N VAL A 67 -7.20 -39.40 59.35
CA VAL A 67 -6.06 -39.53 58.43
C VAL A 67 -6.42 -39.13 56.99
N ILE A 68 -7.57 -39.58 56.47
CA ILE A 68 -7.94 -39.35 55.07
C ILE A 68 -8.34 -37.89 54.82
N GLY A 69 -9.05 -37.25 55.76
CA GLY A 69 -9.53 -35.88 55.60
C GLY A 69 -8.42 -34.86 55.31
N PRO A 70 -7.39 -34.73 56.17
CA PRO A 70 -6.29 -33.79 55.96
C PRO A 70 -5.49 -34.05 54.69
N VAL A 71 -5.24 -35.33 54.36
CA VAL A 71 -4.52 -35.74 53.15
C VAL A 71 -5.32 -35.36 51.90
N PHE A 72 -6.63 -35.62 51.89
CA PHE A 72 -7.53 -35.26 50.80
C PHE A 72 -7.59 -33.75 50.58
N TRP A 73 -7.74 -32.97 51.67
CA TRP A 73 -7.76 -31.51 51.60
C TRP A 73 -6.44 -30.92 51.11
N MET A 74 -5.29 -31.51 51.44
CA MET A 74 -3.99 -31.04 50.91
C MET A 74 -3.75 -31.46 49.46
N ALA A 75 -4.24 -32.62 49.03
CA ALA A 75 -4.11 -33.07 47.65
C ALA A 75 -4.79 -32.11 46.66
N LEU A 76 -5.93 -31.51 47.04
CA LEU A 76 -6.72 -30.64 46.18
C LEU A 76 -5.94 -29.42 45.63
N PRO A 77 -5.32 -28.54 46.44
CA PRO A 77 -4.54 -27.41 45.96
C PRO A 77 -3.23 -27.82 45.26
N LEU A 78 -2.64 -28.97 45.60
CA LEU A 78 -1.48 -29.54 44.91
C LEU A 78 -1.83 -29.93 43.47
N VAL A 79 -2.93 -30.66 43.29
CA VAL A 79 -3.44 -31.05 41.97
C VAL A 79 -3.91 -29.81 41.20
N GLY A 80 -4.64 -28.91 41.85
CA GLY A 80 -5.12 -27.66 41.24
C GLY A 80 -3.99 -26.76 40.76
N GLY A 81 -2.98 -26.53 41.61
CA GLY A 81 -1.83 -25.68 41.27
C GLY A 81 -0.93 -26.29 40.20
N SER A 82 -0.72 -27.61 40.25
CA SER A 82 0.04 -28.30 39.19
C SER A 82 -0.69 -28.28 37.85
N LEU A 83 -2.01 -28.44 37.83
CA LEU A 83 -2.82 -28.32 36.62
C LEU A 83 -2.83 -26.88 36.08
N ALA A 84 -2.89 -25.88 36.96
CA ALA A 84 -2.79 -24.47 36.58
C ALA A 84 -1.45 -24.15 35.93
N ARG A 85 -0.32 -24.66 36.48
CA ARG A 85 0.98 -24.53 35.82
C ARG A 85 1.04 -25.21 34.47
N LEU A 86 0.59 -26.46 34.38
CA LEU A 86 0.60 -27.19 33.11
C LEU A 86 -0.20 -26.45 32.04
N ARG A 87 -1.33 -25.83 32.41
CA ARG A 87 -2.09 -24.95 31.53
C ARG A 87 -1.31 -23.70 31.14
N GLY A 88 -0.63 -23.05 32.08
CA GLY A 88 0.25 -21.91 31.81
C GLY A 88 1.36 -22.25 30.83
N ASP A 89 2.15 -23.29 31.12
CA ASP A 89 3.23 -23.78 30.27
C ASP A 89 2.74 -24.17 28.87
N TYR A 90 1.57 -24.81 28.79
CA TYR A 90 0.94 -25.17 27.52
C TYR A 90 0.52 -23.93 26.72
N LEU A 91 -0.12 -22.96 27.36
CA LEU A 91 -0.53 -21.70 26.72
C LEU A 91 0.69 -20.91 26.24
N GLU A 92 1.76 -20.86 27.01
CA GLU A 92 3.01 -20.20 26.62
C GLU A 92 3.69 -20.91 25.45
N ALA A 93 3.72 -22.25 25.46
CA ALA A 93 4.23 -23.03 24.34
C ALA A 93 3.39 -22.85 23.07
N VAL A 94 2.05 -22.80 23.18
CA VAL A 94 1.15 -22.53 22.05
C VAL A 94 1.35 -21.10 21.54
N LYS A 95 1.44 -20.11 22.42
CA LYS A 95 1.69 -18.72 22.06
C LYS A 95 3.03 -18.57 21.34
N SER A 96 4.09 -19.16 21.88
CA SER A 96 5.42 -19.16 21.25
C SER A 96 5.38 -19.80 19.87
N ARG A 97 4.71 -20.95 19.71
CA ARG A 97 4.53 -21.58 18.39
C ARG A 97 3.74 -20.71 17.42
N ALA A 98 2.70 -20.02 17.89
CA ALA A 98 1.92 -19.11 17.07
C ALA A 98 2.76 -17.91 16.59
N GLU A 99 3.52 -17.29 17.50
CA GLU A 99 4.44 -16.19 17.15
C GLU A 99 5.52 -16.63 16.16
N HIS A 100 6.10 -17.83 16.32
CA HIS A 100 7.07 -18.37 15.36
C HIS A 100 6.41 -18.62 13.99
N ALA A 101 5.22 -19.21 13.96
CA ALA A 101 4.50 -19.45 12.71
C ALA A 101 4.11 -18.14 11.99
N GLU A 102 3.76 -17.10 12.74
CA GLU A 102 3.49 -15.76 12.20
C GLU A 102 4.75 -15.15 11.59
N ARG A 103 5.88 -15.16 12.31
CA ARG A 103 7.17 -14.67 11.80
C ARG A 103 7.59 -15.40 10.53
N THR A 104 7.50 -16.74 10.51
CA THR A 104 7.85 -17.53 9.31
C THR A 104 6.93 -17.20 8.14
N ARG A 105 5.63 -17.00 8.36
CA ARG A 105 4.69 -16.58 7.29
C ARG A 105 5.03 -15.20 6.74
N GLU A 106 5.38 -14.25 7.60
CA GLU A 106 5.82 -12.92 7.17
C GLU A 106 7.11 -12.97 6.35
N GLU A 107 8.09 -13.77 6.78
CA GLU A 107 9.34 -13.99 6.05
C GLU A 107 9.09 -14.63 4.68
N GLU A 108 8.28 -15.69 4.63
CA GLU A 108 7.88 -16.34 3.37
C GLU A 108 7.13 -15.38 2.43
N ALA A 109 6.27 -14.51 2.97
CA ALA A 109 5.57 -13.51 2.18
C ALA A 109 6.53 -12.49 1.58
N ARG A 110 7.52 -12.02 2.36
CA ARG A 110 8.56 -11.10 1.89
C ARG A 110 9.46 -11.72 0.82
N LEU A 111 9.83 -12.99 1.01
CA LEU A 111 10.59 -13.76 0.01
C LEU A 111 9.80 -13.89 -1.29
N ARG A 112 8.52 -14.28 -1.21
CA ARG A 112 7.64 -14.36 -2.39
C ARG A 112 7.53 -13.04 -3.15
N VAL A 113 7.36 -11.92 -2.46
CA VAL A 113 7.34 -10.58 -3.10
C VAL A 113 8.68 -10.26 -3.78
N THR A 114 9.80 -10.64 -3.16
CA THR A 114 11.14 -10.39 -3.73
C THR A 114 11.39 -11.25 -4.96
N GLU A 115 11.02 -12.53 -4.91
CA GLU A 115 11.08 -13.44 -6.05
C GLU A 115 10.22 -12.95 -7.22
N GLU A 116 9.01 -12.47 -6.91
CA GLU A 116 8.10 -11.87 -7.89
C GLU A 116 8.72 -10.66 -8.58
N ARG A 117 9.28 -9.72 -7.81
CA ARG A 117 9.96 -8.54 -8.34
C ARG A 117 11.13 -8.91 -9.24
N MET A 118 11.91 -9.93 -8.87
CA MET A 118 13.04 -10.41 -9.66
C MET A 118 12.61 -11.17 -10.93
N ARG A 119 11.44 -11.81 -10.92
CA ARG A 119 10.83 -12.39 -12.12
C ARG A 119 10.38 -11.30 -13.08
N ILE A 120 9.61 -10.31 -12.59
CA ILE A 120 9.15 -9.18 -13.38
C ILE A 120 10.33 -8.41 -13.97
N ALA A 121 11.38 -8.15 -13.19
CA ALA A 121 12.57 -7.47 -13.70
C ALA A 121 13.25 -8.23 -14.85
N ARG A 122 13.31 -9.57 -14.80
CA ARG A 122 13.84 -10.40 -15.89
C ARG A 122 12.95 -10.38 -17.12
N GLU A 123 11.64 -10.55 -16.96
CA GLU A 123 10.69 -10.46 -18.07
C GLU A 123 10.76 -9.10 -18.77
N LEU A 124 10.86 -8.00 -17.99
CA LEU A 124 11.08 -6.67 -18.53
C LEU A 124 12.43 -6.54 -19.24
N HIS A 125 13.51 -7.10 -18.68
CA HIS A 125 14.84 -7.06 -19.29
C HIS A 125 14.87 -7.83 -20.61
N ASP A 126 14.24 -9.01 -20.68
CA ASP A 126 14.20 -9.83 -21.89
C ASP A 126 13.43 -9.13 -23.02
N VAL A 127 12.29 -8.52 -22.69
CA VAL A 127 11.52 -7.71 -23.66
C VAL A 127 12.36 -6.52 -24.14
N VAL A 128 13.00 -5.77 -23.23
CA VAL A 128 13.86 -4.63 -23.60
C VAL A 128 15.02 -5.07 -24.47
N ALA A 129 15.74 -6.12 -24.08
CA ALA A 129 16.92 -6.62 -24.78
C ALA A 129 16.56 -7.10 -26.19
N HIS A 130 15.44 -7.81 -26.35
CA HIS A 130 14.95 -8.26 -27.64
C HIS A 130 14.63 -7.08 -28.58
N HIS A 131 13.93 -6.06 -28.07
CA HIS A 131 13.57 -4.89 -28.86
C HIS A 131 14.79 -4.05 -29.23
N LEU A 132 15.78 -3.93 -28.33
CA LEU A 132 17.02 -3.23 -28.60
C LEU A 132 17.87 -3.98 -29.65
N ALA A 133 17.92 -5.31 -29.58
CA ALA A 133 18.62 -6.13 -30.58
C ALA A 133 17.99 -6.00 -31.97
N LEU A 134 16.64 -6.06 -32.05
CA LEU A 134 15.91 -5.86 -33.31
C LEU A 134 16.12 -4.44 -33.86
N ALA A 135 16.05 -3.43 -32.99
CA ALA A 135 16.29 -2.04 -33.37
C ALA A 135 17.70 -1.82 -33.94
N ASN A 136 18.71 -2.42 -33.30
CA ASN A 136 20.10 -2.31 -33.74
C ASN A 136 20.32 -3.03 -35.10
N ALA A 137 19.69 -4.20 -35.30
CA ALA A 137 19.73 -4.92 -36.57
C ALA A 137 19.05 -4.13 -37.70
N GLN A 138 17.86 -3.56 -37.43
CA GLN A 138 17.14 -2.72 -38.40
C GLN A 138 17.92 -1.44 -38.73
N ALA A 139 18.53 -0.79 -37.74
CA ALA A 139 19.39 0.37 -37.94
C ALA A 139 20.62 0.05 -38.81
N GLY A 140 21.26 -1.10 -38.57
CA GLY A 140 22.37 -1.59 -39.41
C GLY A 140 21.93 -1.85 -40.86
N THR A 141 20.74 -2.41 -41.04
CA THR A 141 20.17 -2.68 -42.38
C THR A 141 19.80 -1.38 -43.11
N ALA A 142 19.22 -0.41 -42.40
CA ALA A 142 18.91 0.92 -42.94
C ALA A 142 20.17 1.68 -43.34
N ALA A 143 21.23 1.63 -42.52
CA ALA A 143 22.52 2.24 -42.82
C ALA A 143 23.15 1.63 -44.09
N HIS A 144 23.08 0.31 -44.25
CA HIS A 144 23.59 -0.38 -45.43
C HIS A 144 22.83 -0.02 -46.72
N LEU A 145 21.50 0.15 -46.63
CA LEU A 145 20.64 0.51 -47.77
C LEU A 145 20.58 2.02 -48.05
N SER A 146 21.17 2.86 -47.19
CA SER A 146 21.05 4.33 -47.30
C SER A 146 21.59 4.89 -48.63
N HIS A 147 22.65 4.28 -49.18
CA HIS A 147 23.26 4.71 -50.44
C HIS A 147 22.71 3.97 -51.66
N SER A 148 22.30 2.72 -51.51
CA SER A 148 21.86 1.85 -52.62
C SER A 148 20.36 1.88 -52.86
N ASN A 149 19.54 2.12 -51.83
CA ASN A 149 18.08 2.17 -51.97
C ASN A 149 17.43 3.09 -50.90
N PRO A 150 17.44 4.42 -51.13
CA PRO A 150 17.07 5.43 -50.12
C PRO A 150 15.62 5.35 -49.64
N GLU A 151 14.68 5.03 -50.54
CA GLU A 151 13.26 4.87 -50.17
C GLU A 151 13.05 3.71 -49.20
N GLN A 152 13.75 2.60 -49.41
CA GLN A 152 13.65 1.44 -48.54
C GLN A 152 14.34 1.67 -47.19
N SER A 153 15.45 2.42 -47.17
CA SER A 153 16.10 2.85 -45.93
C SER A 153 15.18 3.77 -45.10
N ARG A 154 14.48 4.73 -45.73
CA ARG A 154 13.47 5.57 -45.08
C ARG A 154 12.34 4.74 -44.47
N LYS A 155 11.81 3.76 -45.20
CA LYS A 155 10.74 2.88 -44.72
C LYS A 155 11.17 2.09 -43.47
N ILE A 156 12.40 1.54 -43.46
CA ILE A 156 12.94 0.81 -42.31
C ILE A 156 13.11 1.74 -41.10
N LEU A 157 13.53 2.99 -41.29
CA LEU A 157 13.68 3.97 -40.21
C LEU A 157 12.32 4.41 -39.62
N ASP A 158 11.29 4.55 -40.45
CA ASP A 158 9.92 4.84 -39.98
C ASP A 158 9.36 3.67 -39.17
N ASP A 159 9.50 2.43 -39.66
CA ASP A 159 9.09 1.21 -38.95
C ASP A 159 9.86 1.04 -37.62
N LEU A 160 11.16 1.34 -37.62
CA LEU A 160 12.01 1.33 -36.43
C LEU A 160 11.50 2.32 -35.36
N THR A 161 11.15 3.54 -35.77
CA THR A 161 10.65 4.60 -34.89
C THR A 161 9.27 4.23 -34.30
N GLY A 162 8.42 3.62 -35.12
CA GLY A 162 7.11 3.09 -34.69
C GLY A 162 7.25 1.97 -33.66
N THR A 163 8.14 1.01 -33.91
CA THR A 163 8.35 -0.17 -33.07
C THR A 163 8.96 0.20 -31.71
N THR A 164 10.00 1.04 -31.70
CA THR A 164 10.62 1.53 -30.44
C THR A 164 9.66 2.37 -29.61
N SER A 165 8.85 3.22 -30.25
CA SER A 165 7.82 4.00 -29.56
C SER A 165 6.73 3.12 -28.94
N SER A 166 6.38 2.01 -29.59
CA SER A 166 5.41 1.05 -29.04
C SER A 166 5.96 0.29 -27.83
N ALA A 167 7.19 -0.21 -27.93
CA ALA A 167 7.86 -0.90 -26.84
C ALA A 167 8.02 -0.02 -25.59
N LEU A 168 8.37 1.26 -25.75
CA LEU A 168 8.50 2.20 -24.64
C LEU A 168 7.15 2.49 -23.96
N ARG A 169 6.03 2.47 -24.71
CA ARG A 169 4.69 2.61 -24.15
C ARG A 169 4.28 1.37 -23.35
N GLU A 170 4.56 0.19 -23.88
CA GLU A 170 4.29 -1.08 -23.20
C GLU A 170 5.05 -1.15 -21.88
N LEU A 171 6.35 -0.85 -21.88
CA LEU A 171 7.16 -0.75 -20.66
C LEU A 171 6.62 0.27 -19.66
N LYS A 172 6.19 1.45 -20.11
CA LYS A 172 5.60 2.46 -19.22
C LYS A 172 4.24 2.03 -18.68
N ALA A 173 3.45 1.27 -19.43
CA ALA A 173 2.18 0.72 -18.97
C ALA A 173 2.42 -0.35 -17.89
N THR A 174 3.33 -1.29 -18.11
CA THR A 174 3.67 -2.34 -17.13
C THR A 174 4.29 -1.76 -15.86
N LEU A 175 5.21 -0.81 -15.97
CA LEU A 175 5.76 -0.08 -14.82
C LEU A 175 4.72 0.82 -14.13
N GLY A 176 3.76 1.35 -14.87
CA GLY A 176 2.65 2.14 -14.34
C GLY A 176 1.73 1.32 -13.42
N LEU A 177 1.50 0.06 -13.77
CA LEU A 177 0.72 -0.89 -12.98
C LEU A 177 1.48 -1.30 -11.70
N LEU A 178 2.77 -1.64 -11.79
CA LEU A 178 3.58 -1.96 -10.59
C LEU A 178 3.69 -0.79 -9.60
N ARG A 179 3.72 0.45 -10.10
CA ARG A 179 3.85 1.66 -9.26
C ARG A 179 2.54 2.05 -8.56
N GLN A 180 1.42 1.42 -8.93
CA GLN A 180 0.15 1.54 -8.22
C GLN A 180 0.05 0.51 -7.08
N ASP A 181 0.60 -0.70 -7.26
CA ASP A 181 0.52 -1.77 -6.26
C ASP A 181 1.57 -1.67 -5.14
N ASP A 182 2.73 -1.05 -5.40
CA ASP A 182 3.81 -0.89 -4.40
C ASP A 182 3.64 0.32 -3.45
N ARG A 183 2.44 0.94 -3.39
CA ARG A 183 2.19 2.05 -2.46
C ARG A 183 1.59 1.56 -1.14
N PRO A 184 2.37 1.56 -0.03
CA PRO A 184 1.76 1.52 1.29
C PRO A 184 0.88 2.77 1.46
N LYS A 185 -0.37 2.57 1.92
CA LYS A 185 -1.30 3.62 2.33
C LYS A 185 -0.67 4.45 3.46
N GLY A 186 0.11 5.49 3.15
CA GLY A 186 0.59 6.43 4.16
C GLY A 186 1.95 7.13 3.97
N ALA A 187 2.74 6.83 2.94
CA ALA A 187 4.03 7.52 2.76
C ALA A 187 3.96 8.65 1.73
N GLY A 188 3.93 9.90 2.23
CA GLY A 188 4.39 11.11 1.53
C GLY A 188 3.72 11.47 0.21
N LEU A 189 2.59 12.16 0.29
CA LEU A 189 2.02 12.92 -0.82
C LEU A 189 2.98 14.06 -1.19
N GLU A 190 3.75 13.95 -2.28
CA GLU A 190 3.71 15.10 -3.18
C GLU A 190 2.32 15.05 -3.81
N PRO A 191 1.48 16.10 -3.64
CA PRO A 191 0.20 16.19 -4.31
C PRO A 191 0.42 15.94 -5.80
N ALA A 192 -0.50 15.21 -6.44
CA ALA A 192 -0.46 15.03 -7.89
C ALA A 192 -0.28 16.41 -8.56
N PRO A 193 0.65 16.56 -9.53
CA PRO A 193 0.98 17.86 -10.06
C PRO A 193 -0.26 18.47 -10.72
N GLY A 194 -0.67 19.62 -10.20
CA GLY A 194 -1.77 20.44 -10.72
C GLY A 194 -1.26 21.68 -11.42
N LEU A 195 -2.18 22.52 -11.91
CA LEU A 195 -1.87 23.80 -12.57
C LEU A 195 -1.12 24.79 -11.68
N ALA A 196 -1.05 24.58 -10.37
CA ALA A 196 -0.18 25.35 -9.48
C ALA A 196 1.32 25.22 -9.86
N ARG A 197 1.73 24.08 -10.43
CA ARG A 197 3.11 23.81 -10.88
C ARG A 197 3.36 24.18 -12.34
N LEU A 198 2.37 24.77 -13.02
CA LEU A 198 2.50 25.16 -14.41
C LEU A 198 3.65 26.16 -14.67
N PRO A 199 3.94 27.14 -13.78
CA PRO A 199 5.09 28.02 -13.96
C PRO A 199 6.41 27.24 -14.04
N GLU A 200 6.65 26.29 -13.13
CA GLU A 200 7.85 25.43 -13.14
C GLU A 200 7.96 24.63 -14.44
N LEU A 201 6.84 24.07 -14.91
CA LEU A 201 6.80 23.32 -16.16
C LEU A 201 7.21 24.21 -17.34
N ILE A 202 6.66 25.42 -17.42
CA ILE A 202 6.91 26.34 -18.53
C ILE A 202 8.34 26.86 -18.49
N ASP A 203 8.87 27.18 -17.32
CA ASP A 203 10.27 27.59 -17.17
C ASP A 203 11.23 26.49 -17.63
N SER A 204 10.89 25.22 -17.39
CA SER A 204 11.69 24.10 -17.90
C SER A 204 11.73 24.06 -19.45
N TYR A 205 10.60 24.31 -20.13
CA TYR A 205 10.57 24.37 -21.59
C TYR A 205 11.26 25.62 -22.15
N ARG A 206 11.11 26.78 -21.49
CA ARG A 206 11.85 28.01 -21.84
C ARG A 206 13.36 27.83 -21.73
N SER A 207 13.82 27.18 -20.67
CA SER A 207 15.24 26.85 -20.50
C SER A 207 15.77 25.91 -21.61
N ALA A 208 14.88 25.08 -22.17
CA ALA A 208 15.15 24.21 -23.31
C ALA A 208 14.94 24.89 -24.68
N GLY A 209 14.79 26.22 -24.73
CA GLY A 209 14.67 27.01 -25.95
C GLY A 209 13.30 26.90 -26.64
N LEU A 210 12.23 26.62 -25.91
CA LEU A 210 10.85 26.78 -26.40
C LEU A 210 10.29 28.12 -25.90
N GLU A 211 9.89 29.00 -26.81
CA GLU A 211 9.18 30.21 -26.43
C GLU A 211 7.74 29.85 -26.04
N VAL A 212 7.30 30.26 -24.85
CA VAL A 212 5.94 29.96 -24.36
C VAL A 212 5.28 31.23 -23.90
N VAL A 213 4.18 31.59 -24.56
CA VAL A 213 3.33 32.73 -24.20
C VAL A 213 2.08 32.21 -23.52
N ILE A 214 1.75 32.76 -22.35
CA ILE A 214 0.57 32.36 -21.58
C ILE A 214 -0.43 33.49 -21.58
N HIS A 215 -1.67 33.17 -21.93
CA HIS A 215 -2.81 34.06 -21.78
C HIS A 215 -3.81 33.45 -20.79
N GLN A 216 -4.30 34.26 -19.87
CA GLN A 216 -5.32 33.84 -18.92
C GLN A 216 -6.47 34.83 -18.96
N GLU A 217 -7.68 34.32 -19.17
CA GLU A 217 -8.91 35.09 -19.22
C GLU A 217 -9.90 34.56 -18.18
N GLY A 218 -10.61 35.48 -17.52
CA GLY A 218 -11.53 35.18 -16.43
C GLY A 218 -10.85 34.97 -15.07
N VAL A 219 -11.68 34.76 -14.05
CA VAL A 219 -11.21 34.59 -12.65
C VAL A 219 -10.92 33.11 -12.41
N ARG A 220 -9.69 32.80 -11.94
CA ARG A 220 -9.29 31.44 -11.59
C ARG A 220 -10.21 30.88 -10.50
N ARG A 221 -10.83 29.73 -10.78
CA ARG A 221 -11.69 29.01 -9.83
C ARG A 221 -10.96 27.78 -9.27
N PRO A 222 -11.29 27.33 -8.04
CA PRO A 222 -10.76 26.08 -7.51
C PRO A 222 -11.19 24.90 -8.40
N LEU A 223 -10.23 24.06 -8.76
CA LEU A 223 -10.42 22.89 -9.60
C LEU A 223 -10.55 21.64 -8.73
N THR A 224 -11.32 20.66 -9.17
CA THR A 224 -11.28 19.33 -8.55
C THR A 224 -9.92 18.67 -8.85
N PRO A 225 -9.41 17.79 -7.99
CA PRO A 225 -8.11 17.15 -8.21
C PRO A 225 -7.99 16.43 -9.57
N GLY A 226 -9.08 15.84 -10.06
CA GLY A 226 -9.12 15.19 -11.37
C GLY A 226 -9.00 16.16 -12.54
N VAL A 227 -9.70 17.30 -12.48
CA VAL A 227 -9.63 18.36 -13.51
C VAL A 227 -8.25 19.01 -13.50
N ASP A 228 -7.71 19.30 -12.32
CA ASP A 228 -6.41 19.95 -12.17
C ASP A 228 -5.26 19.11 -12.73
N LEU A 229 -5.24 17.81 -12.40
CA LEU A 229 -4.25 16.86 -12.94
C LEU A 229 -4.40 16.68 -14.45
N THR A 230 -5.64 16.59 -14.95
CA THR A 230 -5.90 16.39 -16.38
C THR A 230 -5.44 17.62 -17.18
N ALA A 231 -5.76 18.82 -16.69
CA ALA A 231 -5.30 20.08 -17.27
C ALA A 231 -3.77 20.15 -17.31
N TYR A 232 -3.09 19.84 -16.21
CA TYR A 232 -1.62 19.84 -16.14
C TYR A 232 -1.00 18.86 -17.16
N ARG A 233 -1.50 17.63 -17.23
CA ARG A 233 -0.97 16.60 -18.15
C ARG A 233 -1.22 16.93 -19.62
N LEU A 234 -2.36 17.53 -19.92
CA LEU A 234 -2.69 17.95 -21.28
C LEU A 234 -1.73 19.03 -21.76
N VAL A 235 -1.49 20.06 -20.94
CA VAL A 235 -0.55 21.12 -21.29
C VAL A 235 0.86 20.57 -21.43
N GLN A 236 1.29 19.66 -20.55
CA GLN A 236 2.60 19.00 -20.65
C GLN A 236 2.78 18.22 -21.97
N GLU A 237 1.80 17.40 -22.34
CA GLU A 237 1.87 16.60 -23.55
C GLU A 237 1.79 17.51 -24.80
N ALA A 238 0.95 18.55 -24.78
CA ALA A 238 0.86 19.52 -25.86
C ALA A 238 2.17 20.29 -26.07
N LEU A 239 2.78 20.81 -25.00
CA LEU A 239 4.09 21.50 -25.08
C LEU A 239 5.20 20.55 -25.54
N THR A 240 5.15 19.28 -25.14
CA THR A 240 6.08 18.25 -25.66
C THR A 240 5.92 18.06 -27.16
N ASN A 241 4.69 18.03 -27.66
CA ASN A 241 4.42 17.90 -29.09
C ASN A 241 4.92 19.13 -29.85
N VAL A 242 4.69 20.34 -29.35
CA VAL A 242 5.23 21.57 -29.96
C VAL A 242 6.76 21.52 -29.98
N ALA A 243 7.42 21.19 -28.86
CA ALA A 243 8.88 21.12 -28.79
C ALA A 243 9.50 20.09 -29.74
N LYS A 244 8.75 19.03 -30.10
CA LYS A 244 9.20 17.98 -31.03
C LYS A 244 8.89 18.28 -32.49
N HIS A 245 7.79 18.96 -32.77
CA HIS A 245 7.21 19.01 -34.11
C HIS A 245 7.10 20.44 -34.69
N ALA A 246 7.13 21.48 -33.87
CA ALA A 246 7.01 22.86 -34.36
C ALA A 246 8.38 23.40 -34.80
N PRO A 247 8.50 23.89 -36.06
CA PRO A 247 9.77 24.44 -36.58
C PRO A 247 10.24 25.67 -35.81
N GLU A 248 9.31 26.56 -35.47
CA GLU A 248 9.57 27.86 -34.85
C GLU A 248 9.76 27.76 -33.33
N ARG A 249 9.53 26.59 -32.73
CA ARG A 249 9.63 26.32 -31.28
C ARG A 249 8.95 27.40 -30.42
N ALA A 250 7.79 27.89 -30.87
CA ALA A 250 6.94 28.81 -30.15
C ALA A 250 5.58 28.15 -29.82
N ALA A 251 5.08 28.38 -28.62
CA ALA A 251 3.80 27.86 -28.13
C ALA A 251 2.97 28.97 -27.46
N HIS A 252 1.69 29.02 -27.79
CA HIS A 252 0.69 29.86 -27.13
C HIS A 252 -0.21 28.97 -26.29
N VAL A 253 -0.27 29.24 -24.99
CA VAL A 253 -1.12 28.53 -24.03
C VAL A 253 -2.15 29.50 -23.50
N SER A 254 -3.43 29.24 -23.72
CA SER A 254 -4.52 30.03 -23.18
C SER A 254 -5.37 29.24 -22.20
N PHE A 255 -5.77 29.91 -21.11
CA PHE A 255 -6.72 29.40 -20.13
C PHE A 255 -7.89 30.38 -20.02
N THR A 256 -9.09 29.94 -20.37
CA THR A 256 -10.31 30.73 -20.20
C THR A 256 -11.21 30.07 -19.16
N TYR A 257 -11.44 30.76 -18.05
CA TYR A 257 -12.33 30.31 -16.98
C TYR A 257 -13.75 30.81 -17.26
N ALA A 258 -14.55 30.00 -17.94
CA ALA A 258 -15.97 30.26 -18.17
C ALA A 258 -16.83 29.85 -16.95
N ASP A 259 -18.15 30.05 -17.03
CA ASP A 259 -19.04 29.83 -15.88
C ASP A 259 -19.10 28.39 -15.39
N SER A 260 -18.99 27.41 -16.27
CA SER A 260 -19.09 25.98 -15.95
C SER A 260 -17.97 25.15 -16.56
N ARG A 261 -17.01 25.76 -17.26
CA ARG A 261 -15.95 25.06 -17.99
C ARG A 261 -14.63 25.82 -17.97
N LEU A 262 -13.54 25.07 -17.86
CA LEU A 262 -12.18 25.55 -18.09
C LEU A 262 -11.81 25.19 -19.53
N LEU A 263 -11.65 26.21 -20.35
CA LEU A 263 -11.19 26.07 -21.72
C LEU A 263 -9.67 26.21 -21.72
N ILE A 264 -8.96 25.24 -22.29
CA ILE A 264 -7.51 25.29 -22.44
C ILE A 264 -7.20 25.11 -23.91
N THR A 265 -6.48 26.06 -24.50
CA THR A 265 -6.02 25.97 -25.88
C THR A 265 -4.51 26.09 -25.91
N VAL A 266 -3.84 25.12 -26.52
CA VAL A 266 -2.40 25.14 -26.79
C VAL A 266 -2.22 25.13 -28.31
N SER A 267 -1.60 26.17 -28.85
CA SER A 267 -1.33 26.29 -30.28
C SER A 267 0.13 26.62 -30.55
N ASN A 268 0.58 26.30 -31.75
CA ASN A 268 1.84 26.77 -32.30
C ASN A 268 1.60 27.31 -33.69
N ASP A 269 2.40 28.30 -34.09
CA ASP A 269 2.41 28.81 -35.45
C ASP A 269 3.23 27.88 -36.37
N GLY A 270 2.98 28.00 -37.66
CA GLY A 270 3.65 27.20 -38.67
C GLY A 270 3.01 27.40 -40.04
N PRO A 271 3.66 26.92 -41.12
CA PRO A 271 3.17 27.11 -42.47
C PRO A 271 1.76 26.51 -42.61
N ALA A 272 0.88 27.23 -43.33
CA ALA A 272 -0.44 26.75 -43.73
C ALA A 272 -0.27 25.51 -44.61
N THR A 273 -0.25 24.35 -43.97
CA THR A 273 -0.08 23.09 -44.67
C THR A 273 -1.46 22.74 -45.20
N ALA A 274 -1.70 23.03 -46.48
CA ALA A 274 -2.89 22.61 -47.22
C ALA A 274 -2.86 21.09 -47.41
N THR A 275 -2.99 20.36 -46.31
CA THR A 275 -3.23 18.92 -46.35
C THR A 275 -4.42 18.67 -45.43
N THR A 276 -5.59 18.62 -46.06
CA THR A 276 -6.71 17.82 -45.59
C THR A 276 -6.21 16.37 -45.46
N VAL A 277 -5.56 16.05 -44.35
CA VAL A 277 -5.42 14.67 -43.93
C VAL A 277 -6.78 14.28 -43.37
N ASN A 278 -7.67 13.87 -44.27
CA ASN A 278 -8.73 12.94 -43.92
C ASN A 278 -8.03 11.69 -43.37
N GLY A 279 -7.85 11.65 -42.06
CA GLY A 279 -7.09 10.57 -41.45
C GLY A 279 -7.02 10.73 -39.95
N THR A 280 -7.69 9.81 -39.30
CA THR A 280 -7.57 9.37 -37.90
C THR A 280 -6.14 9.05 -37.43
N SER A 281 -5.08 9.54 -38.08
CA SER A 281 -3.67 9.36 -37.70
C SER A 281 -3.23 10.40 -36.65
N GLY A 282 -4.10 10.70 -35.69
CA GLY A 282 -3.67 11.38 -34.48
C GLY A 282 -2.76 10.42 -33.72
N GLY A 283 -1.46 10.71 -33.64
CA GLY A 283 -0.50 9.88 -32.92
C GLY A 283 -1.00 9.50 -31.52
N PHE A 284 -0.51 8.38 -30.98
CA PHE A 284 -0.97 7.81 -29.70
C PHE A 284 -1.11 8.84 -28.55
N GLY A 285 -0.30 9.91 -28.53
CA GLY A 285 -0.43 11.03 -27.60
C GLY A 285 -1.77 11.78 -27.67
N LEU A 286 -2.26 12.10 -28.88
CA LEU A 286 -3.54 12.79 -29.09
C LEU A 286 -4.74 11.93 -28.68
N ARG A 287 -4.68 10.63 -28.95
CA ARG A 287 -5.69 9.67 -28.49
C ARG A 287 -5.73 9.59 -26.96
N GLY A 288 -4.57 9.46 -26.32
CA GLY A 288 -4.48 9.39 -24.85
C GLY A 288 -4.87 10.70 -24.16
N MET A 289 -4.67 11.87 -24.78
CA MET A 289 -5.20 13.13 -24.27
C MET A 289 -6.72 13.18 -24.36
N ARG A 290 -7.31 12.71 -25.47
CA ARG A 290 -8.77 12.67 -25.67
C ARG A 290 -9.47 11.75 -24.68
N GLU A 291 -8.95 10.54 -24.49
CA GLU A 291 -9.50 9.55 -23.55
C GLU A 291 -9.50 10.10 -22.11
N ARG A 292 -8.43 10.80 -21.70
CA ARG A 292 -8.33 11.42 -20.37
C ARG A 292 -9.31 12.58 -20.19
N ALA A 293 -9.44 13.47 -21.16
CA ALA A 293 -10.42 14.56 -21.11
C ALA A 293 -11.84 14.00 -20.97
N GLN A 294 -12.17 12.97 -21.75
CA GLN A 294 -13.49 12.31 -21.70
C GLN A 294 -13.76 11.62 -20.36
N SER A 295 -12.75 11.01 -19.72
CA SER A 295 -12.92 10.33 -18.43
C SER A 295 -13.39 11.25 -17.29
N ILE A 296 -13.18 12.56 -17.42
CA ILE A 296 -13.62 13.57 -16.44
C ILE A 296 -14.80 14.41 -16.96
N GLY A 297 -15.47 13.97 -18.02
CA GLY A 297 -16.62 14.68 -18.60
C GLY A 297 -16.26 15.89 -19.45
N GLY A 298 -15.00 16.01 -19.88
CA GLY A 298 -14.53 17.03 -20.80
C GLY A 298 -14.43 16.53 -22.25
N ASP A 299 -14.06 17.44 -23.14
CA ASP A 299 -13.88 17.16 -24.57
C ASP A 299 -12.59 17.76 -25.09
N LEU A 300 -11.99 17.12 -26.10
CA LEU A 300 -10.72 17.53 -26.69
C LEU A 300 -10.79 17.48 -28.22
N ARG A 301 -10.41 18.59 -28.84
CA ARG A 301 -10.21 18.76 -30.27
C ARG A 301 -8.74 19.05 -30.53
N ALA A 302 -8.22 18.46 -31.59
CA ALA A 302 -6.85 18.72 -32.00
C ALA A 302 -6.75 18.62 -33.52
N GLY A 303 -6.07 19.58 -34.15
CA GLY A 303 -5.95 19.64 -35.59
C GLY A 303 -5.15 20.85 -36.09
N PRO A 304 -4.86 20.89 -37.39
CA PRO A 304 -4.23 22.05 -38.02
C PRO A 304 -5.17 23.26 -37.98
N ARG A 305 -4.60 24.46 -37.82
CA ARG A 305 -5.35 25.72 -37.84
C ARG A 305 -5.53 26.24 -39.28
N PRO A 306 -6.64 26.94 -39.60
CA PRO A 306 -6.86 27.54 -40.92
C PRO A 306 -5.75 28.54 -41.32
N GLU A 307 -5.29 29.33 -40.35
CA GLU A 307 -4.20 30.29 -40.47
C GLU A 307 -2.79 29.68 -40.48
N GLY A 308 -2.68 28.35 -40.31
CA GLY A 308 -1.41 27.62 -40.21
C GLY A 308 -1.02 27.25 -38.79
N GLY A 309 -0.20 26.20 -38.68
CA GLY A 309 0.17 25.61 -37.39
C GLY A 309 -0.82 24.56 -36.88
N PHE A 310 -0.74 24.23 -35.60
CA PHE A 310 -1.54 23.16 -34.97
C PHE A 310 -2.12 23.65 -33.64
N GLU A 311 -3.34 23.22 -33.33
CA GLU A 311 -4.05 23.56 -32.11
C GLU A 311 -4.54 22.30 -31.39
N VAL A 312 -4.42 22.32 -30.06
CA VAL A 312 -5.09 21.40 -29.14
C VAL A 312 -5.98 22.23 -28.23
N ALA A 313 -7.29 22.05 -28.35
CA ALA A 313 -8.30 22.73 -27.55
C ALA A 313 -9.06 21.72 -26.69
N THR A 314 -9.26 22.02 -25.41
CA THR A 314 -10.04 21.20 -24.49
C THR A 314 -11.01 22.04 -23.67
N ALA A 315 -12.15 21.44 -23.33
CA ALA A 315 -13.12 22.01 -22.41
C ALA A 315 -13.33 21.03 -21.26
N LEU A 316 -12.88 21.41 -20.06
CA LEU A 316 -13.00 20.60 -18.85
C LEU A 316 -14.11 21.16 -17.95
N PRO A 317 -14.95 20.33 -17.31
CA PRO A 317 -16.02 20.83 -16.45
C PRO A 317 -15.44 21.49 -15.18
N LEU A 318 -15.85 22.73 -14.93
CA LEU A 318 -15.77 23.36 -13.61
C LEU A 318 -17.07 22.97 -12.90
N GLN A 319 -17.01 22.41 -11.70
CA GLN A 319 -18.24 21.96 -11.02
C GLN A 319 -19.31 23.07 -11.02
N PRO A 320 -20.58 22.72 -11.29
CA PRO A 320 -21.68 23.61 -10.97
C PRO A 320 -21.67 23.91 -9.47
N SER A 321 -22.01 25.15 -9.09
CA SER A 321 -22.39 25.46 -7.71
C SER A 321 -23.35 24.39 -7.19
N ALA A 322 -23.12 23.98 -5.94
CA ALA A 322 -24.00 23.07 -5.23
C ALA A 322 -25.46 23.37 -5.55
N ILE A 323 -26.21 22.32 -5.91
CA ILE A 323 -27.66 22.36 -5.96
C ILE A 323 -28.10 22.90 -4.61
N VAL A 324 -28.62 24.13 -4.59
CA VAL A 324 -29.43 24.61 -3.47
C VAL A 324 -30.66 23.72 -3.50
N GLU A 325 -30.72 22.75 -2.60
CA GLU A 325 -31.94 22.04 -2.30
C GLU A 325 -33.00 23.09 -2.02
N GLY A 326 -33.93 23.22 -2.95
CA GLY A 326 -35.07 24.09 -2.84
C GLY A 326 -35.88 23.65 -1.64
N GLU A 327 -35.71 24.37 -0.55
CA GLU A 327 -36.72 24.53 0.47
C GLU A 327 -37.98 25.06 -0.23
N SER A 328 -39.06 24.30 -0.12
CA SER A 328 -40.39 24.75 -0.50
C SER A 328 -41.42 23.97 0.33
N PRO A 329 -42.56 24.62 0.60
CA PRO A 329 -43.03 24.93 1.95
C PRO A 329 -43.94 23.87 2.58
#